data_AF-A0A8S0FVJ0-F1
#
_entry.id   AF-A0A8S0FVJ0-F1
#
_cell.length_a   1.000
_cell.length_b   1.000
_cell.length_c   1.000
_cell.angle_alpha   90.00
_cell.angle_beta   90.00
_cell.angle_gamma   90.00
#
_symmetry.space_group_name_H-M   'P 1'
#
loop_
_entity.id
_entity.type
_entity.pdbx_description
1 polymer ?
#
loop_
_entity_poly.entity_id
_entity_poly.type
_entity_poly.pdbx_seq_one_letter_code
_entity_poly.pdbx_strand_id
1 'polypeptide(L)'
;MGYGCTTCIGNSGPLPDPIETAIKKGDLTVGAVLSGNRNFEGRIHPLVKTNWLASPPLVVAYALAGNMNINLASEPIGHDRKGEPVFLKDIWPSAQEIARAVDQVSTEMFRKEYAEVFEGTAEWQGN
;
A
#
# COMPACT_ATOMS: atom_id res chain seq x y z
N MET A 1 11.73 2.50 -1.23
CA MET A 1 10.62 3.49 -1.17
C MET A 1 11.18 4.79 -0.61
N GLY A 2 10.65 5.94 -1.00
CA GLY A 2 11.10 7.26 -0.55
C GLY A 2 10.02 8.32 -0.69
N TYR A 3 10.29 9.54 -0.22
CA TYR A 3 9.36 10.67 -0.31
C TYR A 3 9.26 11.18 -1.75
N GLY A 4 8.27 10.66 -2.50
CA GLY A 4 8.03 11.02 -3.89
C GLY A 4 6.93 10.19 -4.52
N CYS A 5 6.64 10.46 -5.80
CA CYS A 5 5.48 9.85 -6.49
C CYS A 5 5.55 8.31 -6.59
N THR A 6 6.75 7.72 -6.70
CA THR A 6 6.98 6.25 -6.71
C THR A 6 5.96 5.46 -7.54
N THR A 7 5.29 4.46 -6.96
CA THR A 7 4.29 3.60 -7.61
C THR A 7 3.11 4.38 -8.20
N CYS A 8 2.75 5.54 -7.65
CA CYS A 8 1.64 6.36 -8.18
C CYS A 8 1.88 6.79 -9.64
N ILE A 9 3.14 6.93 -10.04
CA ILE A 9 3.52 7.25 -11.42
C ILE A 9 4.13 6.07 -12.18
N GLY A 10 3.99 4.85 -11.67
CA GLY A 10 4.55 3.66 -12.31
C GLY A 10 6.02 3.39 -12.01
N ASN A 11 6.63 4.17 -11.12
CA ASN A 11 7.98 3.88 -10.62
C ASN A 11 7.90 2.83 -9.49
N SER A 12 7.31 1.68 -9.79
CA SER A 12 7.11 0.57 -8.83
C SER A 12 8.37 -0.27 -8.60
N GLY A 13 9.34 -0.21 -9.51
CA GLY A 13 10.47 -1.13 -9.54
C GLY A 13 10.07 -2.55 -9.99
N PRO A 14 11.04 -3.49 -10.00
CA PRO A 14 10.82 -4.86 -10.44
C PRO A 14 10.08 -5.68 -9.37
N LEU A 15 9.35 -6.71 -9.82
CA LEU A 15 8.86 -7.76 -8.94
C LEU A 15 9.98 -8.78 -8.65
N PRO A 16 9.92 -9.50 -7.51
CA PRO A 16 10.84 -10.61 -7.27
C PRO A 16 10.80 -11.66 -8.39
N ASP A 17 11.97 -12.14 -8.83
CA ASP A 17 12.11 -13.09 -9.95
C ASP A 17 11.18 -14.33 -9.87
N PRO A 18 10.97 -14.96 -8.69
CA PRO A 18 10.04 -16.09 -8.60
C PRO A 18 8.60 -15.70 -8.95
N ILE A 19 8.18 -14.49 -8.60
CA ILE A 19 6.84 -13.96 -8.86
C ILE A 19 6.69 -13.66 -10.35
N GLU A 20 7.66 -12.97 -10.96
CA GLU A 20 7.63 -12.73 -12.41
C GLU A 20 7.58 -14.02 -13.22
N THR A 21 8.39 -14.99 -12.83
CA THR A 21 8.45 -16.30 -13.47
C THR A 21 7.11 -17.01 -13.38
N ALA A 22 6.46 -16.98 -12.21
CA ALA A 22 5.14 -17.58 -12.02
C ALA A 22 4.07 -16.89 -12.88
N ILE A 23 4.05 -15.56 -12.93
CA ILE A 23 3.11 -14.78 -13.75
C ILE A 23 3.26 -15.16 -15.23
N LYS A 24 4.49 -15.13 -15.75
CA LYS A 24 4.80 -15.38 -17.16
C LYS A 24 4.52 -16.84 -17.56
N LYS A 25 4.97 -17.81 -16.76
CA LYS A 25 4.78 -19.24 -17.05
C LYS A 25 3.33 -19.68 -16.92
N GLY A 26 2.59 -19.10 -15.98
CA GLY A 26 1.18 -19.44 -15.74
C GLY A 26 0.18 -18.65 -16.56
N ASP A 27 0.63 -17.70 -17.40
CA ASP A 27 -0.22 -16.68 -18.07
C ASP A 27 -1.25 -16.07 -17.11
N LEU A 28 -0.79 -15.69 -15.91
CA LEU A 28 -1.67 -15.25 -14.84
C LEU A 28 -2.16 -13.82 -15.09
N THR A 29 -3.46 -13.60 -14.89
CA THR A 29 -3.99 -12.24 -14.72
C THR A 29 -3.82 -11.83 -13.26
N VAL A 30 -2.78 -11.05 -12.99
CA VAL A 30 -2.53 -10.48 -11.67
C VAL A 30 -2.98 -9.03 -11.60
N GLY A 31 -3.37 -8.62 -10.39
CA GLY A 31 -3.82 -7.27 -10.10
C GLY A 31 -3.01 -6.55 -9.04
N ALA A 32 -3.07 -5.22 -9.05
CA ALA A 32 -2.54 -4.37 -7.99
C ALA A 32 -3.65 -3.55 -7.33
N VAL A 33 -3.46 -3.26 -6.05
CA VAL A 33 -4.29 -2.32 -5.27
C VAL A 33 -3.40 -1.17 -4.82
N LEU A 34 -3.86 0.07 -5.01
CA LEU A 34 -3.09 1.25 -4.66
C LEU A 34 -3.96 2.39 -4.16
N SER A 35 -3.42 3.21 -3.25
CA SER A 35 -4.03 4.45 -2.77
C SER A 35 -3.63 5.67 -3.60
N GLY A 36 -3.52 5.46 -4.92
CA GLY A 36 -3.20 6.50 -5.91
C GLY A 36 -4.46 7.10 -6.54
N ASN A 37 -4.31 7.69 -7.73
CA ASN A 37 -5.41 8.34 -8.45
C ASN A 37 -5.60 7.85 -9.91
N ARG A 38 -4.75 6.95 -10.41
CA ARG A 38 -4.80 6.39 -11.76
C ARG A 38 -4.47 4.90 -11.73
N ASN A 39 -5.13 4.12 -12.57
CA ASN A 39 -5.06 2.65 -12.56
C ASN A 39 -5.12 2.04 -13.97
N PHE A 40 -4.65 2.76 -14.99
CA PHE A 40 -4.60 2.24 -16.36
C PHE A 40 -3.65 1.03 -16.47
N GLU A 41 -3.96 0.10 -17.37
CA GLU A 41 -3.10 -1.05 -17.68
C GLU A 41 -1.69 -0.59 -18.09
N GLY A 42 -0.66 -1.31 -17.65
CA GLY A 42 0.74 -0.99 -17.93
C GLY A 42 1.30 0.25 -17.22
N ARG A 43 0.45 1.05 -16.54
CA ARG A 43 0.90 2.23 -15.79
C ARG A 43 1.57 1.87 -14.48
N ILE A 44 1.08 0.86 -13.76
CA ILE A 44 1.54 0.53 -12.41
C ILE A 44 2.75 -0.39 -12.45
N HIS A 45 2.66 -1.48 -13.19
CA HIS A 45 3.76 -2.41 -13.44
C HIS A 45 3.51 -3.14 -14.77
N PRO A 46 4.52 -3.42 -15.60
CA PRO A 46 4.33 -4.05 -16.92
C PRO A 46 3.65 -5.43 -16.89
N LEU A 47 3.83 -6.18 -15.80
CA LEU A 47 3.24 -7.51 -15.62
C LEU A 47 1.86 -7.49 -14.95
N VAL A 48 1.34 -6.31 -14.58
CA VAL A 48 0.06 -6.18 -13.88
C VAL A 48 -0.99 -5.60 -14.83
N LYS A 49 -2.00 -6.42 -15.15
CA LYS A 49 -3.05 -6.07 -16.12
C LYS A 49 -4.23 -5.36 -15.48
N THR A 50 -4.57 -5.70 -14.24
CA THR A 50 -5.72 -5.13 -13.52
C THR A 50 -5.26 -4.28 -12.33
N ASN A 51 -5.80 -3.07 -12.17
CA ASN A 51 -5.36 -2.18 -11.09
C ASN A 51 -6.57 -1.51 -10.43
N TRP A 52 -6.57 -1.43 -9.11
CA TRP A 52 -7.71 -0.93 -8.32
C TRP A 52 -7.29 0.19 -7.39
N LEU A 53 -8.01 1.31 -7.48
CA LEU A 53 -7.85 2.42 -6.56
C LEU A 53 -8.65 2.14 -5.29
N ALA A 54 -7.98 2.21 -4.14
CA ALA A 54 -8.59 1.95 -2.85
C ALA A 54 -8.05 2.91 -1.78
N SER A 55 -8.74 3.04 -0.65
CA SER A 55 -8.21 3.80 0.48
C SER A 55 -6.95 3.13 1.04
N PRO A 56 -6.03 3.87 1.69
CA PRO A 56 -4.85 3.29 2.33
C PRO A 56 -5.14 2.05 3.21
N PRO A 57 -6.16 2.02 4.09
CA PRO A 57 -6.45 0.82 4.87
C PRO A 57 -6.95 -0.36 4.03
N LEU A 58 -7.63 -0.12 2.90
CA LEU A 58 -8.02 -1.21 1.98
C LEU A 58 -6.83 -1.78 1.23
N VAL A 59 -5.82 -0.97 0.89
CA VAL A 59 -4.55 -1.48 0.33
C VAL A 59 -3.92 -2.49 1.29
N VAL A 60 -3.90 -2.17 2.59
CA VAL A 60 -3.41 -3.08 3.63
C VAL A 60 -4.29 -4.34 3.74
N ALA A 61 -5.61 -4.20 3.71
CA ALA A 61 -6.54 -5.34 3.79
C ALA A 61 -6.32 -6.35 2.65
N TYR A 62 -6.19 -5.88 1.40
CA TYR A 62 -5.91 -6.74 0.25
C TYR A 62 -4.50 -7.33 0.29
N ALA A 63 -3.51 -6.60 0.83
CA ALA A 63 -2.17 -7.14 1.03
C ALA A 63 -2.15 -8.28 2.07
N LEU A 64 -2.94 -8.16 3.14
CA LEU A 64 -3.10 -9.23 4.15
C LEU A 64 -3.83 -10.45 3.58
N ALA A 65 -4.93 -10.23 2.85
CA ALA A 65 -5.68 -11.31 2.21
C ALA A 65 -4.91 -12.00 1.07
N GLY A 66 -3.95 -11.30 0.46
CA GLY A 66 -3.08 -11.82 -0.60
C GLY A 66 -3.79 -12.13 -1.92
N ASN A 67 -5.07 -11.79 -2.04
CA ASN A 67 -5.87 -12.03 -3.24
C ASN A 67 -6.99 -10.98 -3.34
N MET A 68 -7.47 -10.74 -4.57
CA MET A 68 -8.49 -9.73 -4.84
C MET A 68 -9.89 -10.31 -5.03
N ASN A 69 -10.00 -11.64 -5.09
CA ASN A 69 -11.28 -12.34 -5.29
C ASN A 69 -12.05 -12.56 -3.98
N ILE A 70 -11.44 -12.23 -2.84
CA ILE A 70 -12.06 -12.31 -1.51
C ILE A 70 -13.22 -11.32 -1.36
N ASN A 71 -14.34 -11.80 -0.81
CA ASN A 71 -15.38 -10.94 -0.28
C ASN A 71 -15.04 -10.49 1.15
N LEU A 72 -14.37 -9.34 1.27
CA LEU A 72 -13.96 -8.75 2.56
C LEU A 72 -15.11 -8.53 3.56
N ALA A 73 -16.37 -8.53 3.12
CA ALA A 73 -17.53 -8.36 4.00
C ALA A 73 -17.94 -9.67 4.72
N SER A 74 -17.62 -10.83 4.15
CA SER A 74 -18.11 -12.14 4.65
C SER A 74 -17.04 -13.21 4.79
N GLU A 75 -15.86 -13.02 4.21
CA GLU A 75 -14.76 -13.98 4.26
C GLU A 75 -13.66 -13.51 5.23
N PRO A 76 -13.01 -14.44 5.96
CA PRO A 76 -11.88 -14.10 6.81
C PRO A 76 -10.67 -13.69 5.95
N ILE A 77 -9.97 -12.64 6.37
CA ILE A 77 -8.73 -12.17 5.73
C ILE A 77 -7.52 -13.04 6.10
N GLY A 78 -7.64 -13.85 7.15
CA GLY A 78 -6.61 -14.75 7.63
C GLY A 78 -7.03 -15.46 8.92
N HIS A 79 -6.07 -16.10 9.57
CA HIS A 79 -6.27 -16.75 10.87
C HIS A 79 -5.25 -16.20 11.87
N ASP A 80 -5.66 -16.10 13.14
CA ASP A 80 -4.75 -15.71 14.20
C ASP A 80 -3.77 -16.84 14.59
N ARG A 81 -2.95 -16.61 15.61
CA ARG A 81 -1.98 -17.62 16.10
C ARG A 81 -2.61 -18.87 16.70
N LYS A 82 -3.90 -18.82 17.04
CA LYS A 82 -4.68 -19.94 17.57
C LYS A 82 -5.46 -20.66 16.48
N GLY A 83 -5.44 -20.14 15.25
CA GLY A 83 -6.20 -20.68 14.13
C GLY A 83 -7.62 -20.13 14.02
N GLU A 84 -7.98 -19.11 14.79
CA GLU A 84 -9.31 -18.50 14.73
C GLU A 84 -9.42 -17.56 13.52
N PRO A 85 -10.57 -17.56 12.80
CA PRO A 85 -10.76 -16.71 11.63
C PRO A 85 -10.79 -15.24 12.04
N VAL A 86 -10.01 -14.42 11.34
CA VAL A 86 -9.97 -12.97 11.51
C VAL A 86 -10.66 -12.34 10.29
N PHE A 87 -11.69 -11.54 10.53
CA PHE A 87 -12.42 -10.80 9.50
C PHE A 87 -11.93 -9.36 9.43
N LEU A 88 -12.22 -8.68 8.32
CA LEU A 88 -11.85 -7.26 8.17
C LEU A 88 -12.39 -6.41 9.31
N LYS A 89 -13.66 -6.64 9.71
CA LYS A 89 -14.32 -5.92 10.80
C LYS A 89 -13.61 -6.03 12.16
N ASP A 90 -12.84 -7.10 12.37
CA ASP A 90 -12.16 -7.36 13.64
C ASP A 90 -10.89 -6.51 13.79
N ILE A 91 -10.32 -6.05 12.66
CA ILE A 91 -9.09 -5.25 12.62
C ILE A 91 -9.31 -3.83 12.07
N TRP A 92 -10.53 -3.49 11.66
CA TRP A 92 -10.82 -2.19 11.08
C TRP A 92 -10.89 -1.12 12.18
N PRO A 93 -10.14 -0.02 12.07
CA PRO A 93 -10.14 1.00 13.11
C PRO A 93 -11.49 1.71 13.17
N SER A 94 -11.96 1.96 14.40
CA SER A 94 -13.16 2.77 14.64
C SER A 94 -12.91 4.25 14.34
N ALA A 95 -13.99 5.00 14.10
CA ALA A 95 -13.90 6.45 13.90
C ALA A 95 -13.26 7.16 15.11
N GLN A 96 -13.50 6.69 16.34
CA GLN A 96 -12.87 7.29 17.53
C GLN A 96 -11.37 6.98 17.62
N GLU A 97 -10.92 5.79 17.21
CA GLU A 97 -9.49 5.48 17.15
C GLU A 97 -8.76 6.33 16.10
N ILE A 98 -9.39 6.51 14.93
CA ILE A 98 -8.87 7.39 13.88
C ILE A 98 -8.79 8.83 14.39
N ALA A 99 -9.87 9.35 15.01
CA ALA A 99 -9.88 10.71 15.54
C ALA A 99 -8.79 10.92 16.60
N ARG A 100 -8.64 9.99 17.55
CA ARG A 100 -7.57 10.06 18.57
C ARG A 100 -6.18 10.05 17.97
N ALA A 101 -5.95 9.29 16.89
CA ALA A 101 -4.66 9.28 16.19
C ALA A 101 -4.40 10.61 15.46
N VAL A 102 -5.44 11.21 14.85
CA VAL A 102 -5.34 12.52 14.20
C VAL A 102 -5.07 13.63 15.23
N ASP A 103 -5.67 13.56 16.42
CA ASP A 103 -5.45 14.54 17.50
C ASP A 103 -4.00 14.55 18.01
N GLN A 104 -3.21 13.50 17.78
CA GLN A 104 -1.79 13.47 18.12
C GLN A 104 -0.92 14.28 17.15
N VAL A 105 -1.45 14.66 15.99
CA VAL A 105 -0.73 15.45 14.99
C VAL A 105 -0.70 16.91 15.41
N SER A 106 0.49 17.43 15.74
CA SER A 106 0.65 18.80 16.25
C SER A 106 1.31 19.73 15.22
N THR A 107 1.07 21.04 15.34
CA THR A 107 1.74 22.07 14.52
C THR A 107 3.26 22.04 14.65
N GLU A 108 3.79 21.61 15.80
CA GLU A 108 5.22 21.49 16.05
C GLU A 108 5.87 20.43 15.16
N MET A 109 5.19 19.29 14.94
CA MET A 109 5.66 18.26 14.00
C MET A 109 5.89 18.86 12.61
N PHE A 110 4.94 19.65 12.10
CA PHE A 110 5.12 20.32 10.81
C PHE A 110 6.28 21.33 10.84
N ARG A 111 6.38 22.18 11.87
CA ARG A 111 7.47 23.17 11.95
C ARG A 111 8.84 22.51 11.93
N LYS A 112 9.01 21.39 12.64
CA LYS A 112 10.24 20.63 12.65
C LYS A 112 10.58 20.09 11.26
N GLU A 113 9.68 19.31 10.65
CA GLU A 113 9.93 18.67 9.35
C GLU A 113 10.21 19.71 8.25
N TYR A 114 9.53 20.87 8.28
CA TYR A 114 9.76 21.95 7.30
C TYR A 114 11.02 22.79 7.57
N ALA A 115 11.53 22.84 8.81
CA ALA A 115 12.80 23.50 9.11
C ALA A 115 13.99 22.69 8.55
N GLU A 116 13.92 21.37 8.69
CA GLU A 116 14.97 20.43 8.29
C GLU A 116 14.96 20.15 6.77
N VAL A 117 13.88 20.49 6.05
CA VAL A 117 13.72 20.19 4.61
C VAL A 117 14.81 20.81 3.72
N PHE A 118 15.37 21.95 4.13
CA PHE A 118 16.43 22.65 3.40
C PHE A 118 17.84 22.25 3.82
N GLU A 119 17.99 21.52 4.93
CA GLU A 119 19.27 20.93 5.30
C GLU A 119 19.59 19.77 4.34
N GLY A 120 18.58 18.93 4.07
CA GLY A 120 18.66 17.72 3.25
C GLY A 120 19.82 16.79 3.62
N THR A 121 20.12 15.82 2.76
CA THR A 121 21.10 14.77 3.08
C THR A 121 22.53 15.17 2.69
N ALA A 122 23.54 14.47 3.20
CA ALA A 122 24.94 14.72 2.85
C ALA A 122 25.19 14.61 1.33
N GLU A 123 24.46 13.73 0.66
CA GLU A 123 24.49 13.57 -0.80
C GLU A 123 23.90 14.78 -1.54
N TRP A 124 22.99 15.53 -0.91
CA TRP A 124 22.40 16.76 -1.48
C TRP A 124 23.25 18.00 -1.20
N GLN A 125 23.99 18.01 -0.08
CA GLN A 125 24.93 19.07 0.31
C GLN A 125 26.25 19.04 -0.48
N GLY A 126 26.51 17.97 -1.26
CA GLY A 126 27.72 17.76 -2.04
C GLY A 126 27.60 18.14 -3.51
N ASN A 127 27.57 19.44 -3.80
CA ASN A 127 28.15 20.12 -4.99
C ASN A 127 28.04 21.64 -4.84
#